data_AF-A0A5E4JY55-F1
#
_entry.id   AF-A0A5E4JY55-F1
#
_cell.length_a   1.000
_cell.length_b   1.000
_cell.length_c   1.000
_cell.angle_alpha   90.00
_cell.angle_beta   90.00
_cell.angle_gamma   90.00
#
_symmetry.space_group_name_H-M   'P 1'
#
loop_
_entity.id
_entity.type
_entity.pdbx_description
1 polymer ?
#
loop_
_entity_poly.entity_id
_entity_poly.type
_entity_poly.pdbx_seq_one_letter_code
_entity_poly.pdbx_strand_id
1 'polypeptide(L)'
;MNKKGLDYAALLTVIVLISLVTLFANLQGKLYKTGRFLGDAQSPMLSINTEAQFYQAYVKEAAKLAIEQTVNDVAQNPQYQGLSPSDCVQLNTLNLPKQLAYTNLHDGINTAFNKNMNKYMTEYAQKTKYTIPLDNFKATAFKGELTGVSVKPTTIPIKDYAGKVFGNASFRPSIKIQYNHGFETYPEIFRTLTAIVGQCSYATDTAACTIKILPANWKIEQKGDIFQFRIPRGTTETCYALIIPPKTTTPTI
;
A
#
# COMPACT_ATOMS: atom_id res chain seq x y z
N MET A 1 -65.36 59.46 -35.10
CA MET A 1 -64.32 58.65 -34.42
C MET A 1 -63.69 57.72 -35.45
N ASN A 2 -62.37 57.78 -35.60
CA ASN A 2 -61.62 57.16 -36.68
C ASN A 2 -61.51 55.63 -36.46
N LYS A 3 -62.42 54.85 -37.05
CA LYS A 3 -62.50 53.39 -36.86
C LYS A 3 -61.27 52.61 -37.33
N LYS A 4 -60.36 53.24 -38.09
CA LYS A 4 -59.13 52.62 -38.62
C LYS A 4 -58.03 52.36 -37.57
N GLY A 5 -58.09 52.99 -36.40
CA GLY A 5 -57.08 52.80 -35.34
C GLY A 5 -57.37 51.59 -34.42
N LEU A 6 -58.62 51.16 -34.34
CA LEU A 6 -59.06 50.10 -33.41
C LEU A 6 -58.65 48.71 -33.91
N ASP A 7 -58.73 48.50 -35.23
CA ASP A 7 -58.29 47.25 -35.86
C ASP A 7 -56.77 47.07 -35.78
N TYR A 8 -55.99 48.15 -35.85
CA TYR A 8 -54.54 48.10 -35.74
C TYR A 8 -54.08 47.79 -34.32
N ALA A 9 -54.75 48.36 -33.32
CA ALA A 9 -54.51 48.07 -31.92
C ALA A 9 -54.82 46.61 -31.59
N ALA A 10 -55.97 46.09 -32.07
CA ALA A 10 -56.37 44.70 -31.89
C ALA A 10 -55.40 43.71 -32.57
N LEU A 11 -54.92 44.02 -33.77
CA LEU A 11 -53.92 43.21 -34.48
C LEU A 11 -52.59 43.15 -33.70
N LEU A 12 -52.12 44.28 -33.18
CA LEU A 12 -50.90 44.36 -32.38
C LEU A 12 -51.01 43.54 -31.09
N THR A 13 -52.14 43.58 -30.38
CA THR A 13 -52.34 42.75 -29.18
C THR A 13 -52.32 41.26 -29.50
N VAL A 14 -52.90 40.84 -30.63
CA VAL A 14 -52.85 39.44 -31.07
C VAL A 14 -51.41 39.00 -31.39
N ILE A 15 -50.64 39.82 -32.08
CA ILE A 15 -49.22 39.52 -32.39
C ILE A 15 -48.39 39.42 -31.11
N VAL A 16 -48.61 40.34 -30.16
CA VAL A 16 -47.91 40.32 -28.85
C VAL A 16 -48.29 39.07 -28.05
N LEU A 17 -49.56 38.68 -28.04
CA LEU A 17 -50.03 37.45 -27.39
C LEU A 17 -49.39 36.19 -28.00
N ILE A 18 -49.37 36.09 -29.34
CA ILE A 18 -48.72 34.95 -30.03
C ILE A 18 -47.23 34.90 -29.71
N SER A 19 -46.57 36.06 -29.70
CA SER A 19 -45.15 36.20 -29.37
C SER A 19 -44.86 35.78 -27.93
N LEU A 20 -45.70 36.16 -26.97
CA LEU A 20 -45.59 35.75 -25.57
C LEU A 20 -45.76 34.24 -25.40
N VAL A 21 -46.73 33.63 -26.07
CA VAL A 21 -46.96 32.17 -26.02
C VAL A 21 -45.78 31.40 -26.61
N THR A 22 -45.24 31.85 -27.74
CA THR A 22 -44.06 31.22 -28.36
C THR A 22 -42.79 31.42 -27.55
N LEU A 23 -42.61 32.60 -26.94
CA LEU A 23 -41.49 32.84 -26.01
C LEU A 23 -41.59 31.93 -24.78
N PHE A 24 -42.80 31.80 -24.20
CA PHE A 24 -43.06 30.94 -23.05
C PHE A 24 -42.82 29.47 -23.36
N ALA A 25 -43.29 28.98 -24.50
CA ALA A 25 -43.05 27.61 -24.96
C ALA A 25 -41.55 27.33 -25.17
N ASN A 26 -40.80 28.28 -25.75
CA ASN A 26 -39.34 28.16 -25.91
C ASN A 26 -38.59 28.21 -24.58
N LEU A 27 -39.01 29.08 -23.65
CA LEU A 27 -38.43 29.18 -22.31
C LEU A 27 -38.67 27.91 -21.51
N GLN A 28 -39.89 27.38 -21.49
CA GLN A 28 -40.17 26.10 -20.85
C GLN A 28 -39.40 24.95 -21.52
N GLY A 29 -39.37 24.89 -22.84
CA GLY A 29 -38.60 23.89 -23.57
C GLY A 29 -37.09 23.93 -23.26
N LYS A 30 -36.52 25.14 -23.11
CA LYS A 30 -35.13 25.31 -22.64
C LYS A 30 -34.97 24.92 -21.18
N LEU A 31 -35.80 25.43 -20.27
CA LEU A 31 -35.71 25.14 -18.83
C LEU A 31 -35.85 23.65 -18.51
N TYR A 32 -36.77 22.95 -19.19
CA TYR A 32 -36.95 21.51 -19.00
C TYR A 32 -35.73 20.71 -19.49
N LYS A 33 -35.12 21.14 -20.60
CA LYS A 33 -33.88 20.56 -21.12
C LYS A 33 -32.69 20.88 -20.22
N THR A 34 -32.55 22.11 -19.74
CA THR A 34 -31.44 22.56 -18.89
C THR A 34 -31.50 21.95 -17.49
N GLY A 35 -32.70 21.87 -16.88
CA GLY A 35 -32.90 21.27 -15.56
C GLY A 35 -32.61 19.77 -15.54
N ARG A 36 -33.09 19.02 -16.55
CA ARG A 36 -32.69 17.61 -16.73
C ARG A 36 -31.20 17.45 -16.98
N PHE A 37 -30.62 18.27 -17.86
CA PHE A 37 -29.19 18.17 -18.17
C PHE A 37 -28.30 18.44 -16.94
N LEU A 38 -28.67 19.39 -16.08
CA LEU A 38 -27.96 19.64 -14.82
C LEU A 38 -28.11 18.49 -13.83
N GLY A 39 -29.32 17.95 -13.64
CA GLY A 39 -29.54 16.81 -12.76
C GLY A 39 -28.84 15.54 -13.25
N ASP A 40 -28.95 15.26 -14.56
CA ASP A 40 -28.37 14.09 -15.23
C ASP A 40 -26.83 14.14 -15.25
N ALA A 41 -26.22 15.33 -15.25
CA ALA A 41 -24.77 15.50 -15.15
C ALA A 41 -24.26 15.49 -13.69
N GLN A 42 -25.04 16.02 -12.74
CA GLN A 42 -24.64 16.11 -11.33
C GLN A 42 -24.72 14.75 -10.61
N SER A 43 -25.74 13.94 -10.90
CA SER A 43 -25.92 12.67 -10.19
C SER A 43 -24.75 11.69 -10.39
N PRO A 44 -24.22 11.47 -11.61
CA PRO A 44 -23.04 10.62 -11.79
C PRO A 44 -21.76 11.20 -11.15
N MET A 45 -21.66 12.52 -11.05
CA MET A 45 -20.57 13.19 -10.34
C MET A 45 -20.66 13.02 -8.81
N LEU A 46 -21.88 12.94 -8.26
CA LEU A 46 -22.07 12.62 -6.85
C LEU A 46 -21.83 11.13 -6.58
N SER A 47 -22.28 10.25 -7.47
CA SER A 47 -22.06 8.80 -7.32
C SER A 47 -20.57 8.46 -7.36
N ILE A 48 -19.79 9.10 -8.24
CA ILE A 48 -18.36 8.82 -8.35
C ILE A 48 -17.56 9.22 -7.10
N ASN A 49 -17.96 10.30 -6.42
CA ASN A 49 -17.33 10.69 -5.16
C ASN A 49 -17.58 9.62 -4.08
N THR A 50 -18.81 9.14 -3.99
CA THR A 50 -19.18 8.04 -3.07
C THR A 50 -18.45 6.74 -3.41
N GLU A 51 -18.36 6.37 -4.70
CA GLU A 51 -17.60 5.21 -5.14
C GLU A 51 -16.09 5.34 -4.83
N ALA A 52 -15.51 6.51 -5.05
CA ALA A 52 -14.11 6.78 -4.70
C ALA A 52 -13.86 6.66 -3.19
N GLN A 53 -14.79 7.14 -2.35
CA GLN A 53 -14.71 6.98 -0.89
C GLN A 53 -14.82 5.51 -0.48
N PHE A 54 -15.74 4.74 -1.05
CA PHE A 54 -15.84 3.30 -0.78
C PHE A 54 -14.59 2.56 -1.22
N TYR A 55 -14.04 2.88 -2.39
CA TYR A 55 -12.80 2.30 -2.87
C TYR A 55 -11.63 2.65 -1.94
N GLN A 56 -11.51 3.90 -1.50
CA GLN A 56 -10.47 4.34 -0.56
C GLN A 56 -10.59 3.65 0.80
N ALA A 57 -11.82 3.45 1.30
CA ALA A 57 -12.07 2.70 2.53
C ALA A 57 -11.70 1.22 2.36
N TYR A 58 -12.09 0.60 1.24
CA TYR A 58 -11.73 -0.77 0.92
C TYR A 58 -10.21 -0.97 0.85
N VAL A 59 -9.49 -0.08 0.17
CA VAL A 59 -8.02 -0.13 0.06
C VAL A 59 -7.36 -0.02 1.45
N LYS A 60 -7.91 0.81 2.35
CA LYS A 60 -7.39 0.93 3.72
C LYS A 60 -7.58 -0.35 4.52
N GLU A 61 -8.76 -0.97 4.47
CA GLU A 61 -9.01 -2.23 5.17
C GLU A 61 -8.22 -3.39 4.57
N ALA A 62 -8.14 -3.48 3.24
CA ALA A 62 -7.29 -4.46 2.55
C ALA A 62 -5.83 -4.32 2.98
N ALA A 63 -5.32 -3.09 3.10
CA ALA A 63 -3.96 -2.84 3.52
C ALA A 63 -3.70 -3.23 5.00
N LYS A 64 -4.69 -3.08 5.89
CA LYS A 64 -4.59 -3.57 7.27
C LYS A 64 -4.51 -5.09 7.36
N LEU A 65 -5.20 -5.80 6.46
CA LEU A 65 -5.09 -7.26 6.41
C LEU A 65 -3.78 -7.71 5.73
N ALA A 66 -3.38 -7.02 4.67
CA ALA A 66 -2.17 -7.32 3.93
C ALA A 66 -0.89 -7.10 4.75
N ILE A 67 -0.85 -6.10 5.64
CA ILE A 67 0.35 -5.82 6.43
C ILE A 67 0.69 -6.96 7.40
N GLU A 68 -0.30 -7.59 8.04
CA GLU A 68 -0.08 -8.72 8.94
C GLU A 68 0.56 -9.91 8.21
N GLN A 69 0.02 -10.23 7.03
CA GLN A 69 0.57 -11.26 6.15
C GLN A 69 1.96 -10.88 5.64
N THR A 70 2.19 -9.59 5.35
CA THR A 70 3.48 -9.08 4.89
C THR A 70 4.56 -9.25 5.96
N VAL A 71 4.25 -8.96 7.22
CA VAL A 71 5.21 -9.14 8.33
C VAL A 71 5.61 -10.62 8.44
N ASN A 72 4.64 -11.52 8.37
CA ASN A 72 4.90 -12.96 8.41
C ASN A 72 5.71 -13.43 7.19
N ASP A 73 5.34 -13.00 5.98
CA ASP A 73 6.05 -13.32 4.74
C ASP A 73 7.51 -12.86 4.80
N VAL A 74 7.77 -11.63 5.27
CA VAL A 74 9.13 -11.08 5.39
C VAL A 74 9.94 -11.79 6.49
N ALA A 75 9.28 -12.24 7.57
CA ALA A 75 9.93 -13.01 8.64
C ALA A 75 10.31 -14.43 8.19
N GLN A 76 9.45 -15.08 7.42
CA GLN A 76 9.62 -16.48 7.01
C GLN A 76 10.42 -16.65 5.71
N ASN A 77 10.50 -15.62 4.87
CA ASN A 77 11.15 -15.68 3.56
C ASN A 77 12.35 -14.72 3.52
N PRO A 78 13.59 -15.22 3.77
CA PRO A 78 14.82 -14.44 3.76
C PRO A 78 15.07 -13.62 2.49
N GLN A 79 14.53 -14.05 1.35
CA GLN A 79 14.63 -13.33 0.09
C GLN A 79 14.04 -11.91 0.15
N TYR A 80 13.01 -11.66 0.97
CA TYR A 80 12.48 -10.31 1.20
C TYR A 80 13.38 -9.45 2.10
N GLN A 81 14.46 -10.01 2.61
CA GLN A 81 15.50 -9.28 3.33
C GLN A 81 16.73 -9.10 2.43
N GLY A 82 16.70 -9.57 1.17
CA GLY A 82 17.85 -9.59 0.27
C GLY A 82 18.84 -10.72 0.57
N LEU A 83 18.40 -11.77 1.28
CA LEU A 83 19.25 -12.87 1.73
C LEU A 83 18.90 -14.18 1.01
N SER A 84 19.88 -15.09 0.94
CA SER A 84 19.67 -16.40 0.32
C SER A 84 18.66 -17.25 1.09
N PRO A 85 17.78 -18.00 0.39
CA PRO A 85 16.81 -18.87 1.03
C PRO A 85 17.53 -20.04 1.73
N SER A 86 17.30 -20.16 3.04
CA SER A 86 17.78 -21.28 3.87
C SER A 86 16.99 -21.34 5.17
N ASP A 87 16.99 -22.49 5.83
CA ASP A 87 16.31 -22.68 7.13
C ASP A 87 16.85 -21.76 8.23
N CYS A 88 18.14 -21.43 8.17
CA CYS A 88 18.78 -20.44 9.03
C CYS A 88 19.80 -19.62 8.26
N VAL A 89 19.53 -18.34 8.11
CA VAL A 89 20.19 -17.50 7.12
C VAL A 89 21.59 -17.12 7.58
N GLN A 90 22.61 -17.65 6.91
CA GLN A 90 23.98 -17.30 7.20
C GLN A 90 24.27 -15.85 6.76
N LEU A 91 24.66 -15.00 7.72
CA LEU A 91 24.87 -13.58 7.46
C LEU A 91 26.33 -13.21 7.22
N ASN A 92 27.31 -14.05 7.49
CA ASN A 92 28.72 -13.75 7.26
C ASN A 92 29.46 -14.96 6.68
N THR A 93 30.75 -14.81 6.40
CA THR A 93 31.58 -15.91 5.86
C THR A 93 32.85 -16.05 6.68
N LEU A 94 33.53 -17.19 6.57
CA LEU A 94 34.84 -17.40 7.20
C LEU A 94 35.88 -16.35 6.78
N ASN A 95 35.81 -15.86 5.54
CA ASN A 95 36.73 -14.85 5.01
C ASN A 95 36.42 -13.44 5.53
N LEU A 96 35.17 -13.18 5.89
CA LEU A 96 34.69 -11.88 6.38
C LEU A 96 33.82 -12.08 7.64
N PRO A 97 34.38 -12.63 8.75
CA PRO A 97 33.57 -13.03 9.90
C PRO A 97 33.01 -11.84 10.67
N LYS A 98 33.60 -10.66 10.52
CA LYS A 98 33.12 -9.41 11.14
C LYS A 98 32.11 -8.62 10.31
N GLN A 99 31.83 -9.04 9.07
CA GLN A 99 30.94 -8.32 8.16
C GLN A 99 29.66 -9.13 7.95
N LEU A 100 28.52 -8.51 8.25
CA LEU A 100 27.22 -9.08 7.93
C LEU A 100 26.82 -8.77 6.48
N ALA A 101 26.03 -9.67 5.90
CA ALA A 101 25.40 -9.54 4.61
C ALA A 101 24.45 -8.34 4.64
N TYR A 102 24.49 -7.57 3.55
CA TYR A 102 23.61 -6.42 3.39
C TYR A 102 22.15 -6.88 3.29
N THR A 103 21.25 -6.15 3.95
CA THR A 103 19.81 -6.42 3.84
C THR A 103 19.09 -5.33 3.09
N ASN A 104 18.20 -5.74 2.18
CA ASN A 104 17.30 -4.85 1.46
C ASN A 104 15.86 -5.06 1.92
N LEU A 105 15.61 -4.72 3.18
CA LEU A 105 14.31 -4.90 3.80
C LEU A 105 13.25 -3.99 3.15
N HIS A 106 13.61 -2.80 2.69
CA HIS A 106 12.66 -1.86 2.11
C HIS A 106 12.00 -2.41 0.84
N ASP A 107 12.80 -2.87 -0.12
CA ASP A 107 12.28 -3.40 -1.39
C ASP A 107 11.52 -4.72 -1.18
N GLY A 108 11.96 -5.55 -0.23
CA GLY A 108 11.26 -6.78 0.10
C GLY A 108 9.94 -6.55 0.82
N ILE A 109 9.85 -5.57 1.73
CA ILE A 109 8.57 -5.13 2.32
C ILE A 109 7.64 -4.67 1.21
N ASN A 110 8.12 -3.82 0.30
CA ASN A 110 7.31 -3.32 -0.80
C ASN A 110 6.79 -4.47 -1.68
N THR A 111 7.65 -5.43 -2.01
CA THR A 111 7.30 -6.59 -2.84
C THR A 111 6.28 -7.49 -2.15
N ALA A 112 6.53 -7.87 -0.88
CA ALA A 112 5.63 -8.70 -0.11
C ALA A 112 4.28 -8.00 0.16
N PHE A 113 4.29 -6.70 0.41
CA PHE A 113 3.08 -5.91 0.61
C PHE A 113 2.20 -5.90 -0.65
N ASN A 114 2.79 -5.65 -1.82
CA ASN A 114 2.06 -5.66 -3.08
C ASN A 114 1.48 -7.05 -3.40
N LYS A 115 2.27 -8.11 -3.21
CA LYS A 115 1.78 -9.49 -3.36
C LYS A 115 0.54 -9.75 -2.52
N ASN A 116 0.56 -9.37 -1.24
CA ASN A 116 -0.58 -9.58 -0.32
C ASN A 116 -1.77 -8.65 -0.66
N MET A 117 -1.50 -7.41 -1.08
CA MET A 117 -2.54 -6.47 -1.54
C MET A 117 -3.24 -6.93 -2.82
N ASN A 118 -2.50 -7.51 -3.77
CA ASN A 118 -3.03 -7.93 -5.07
C ASN A 118 -4.19 -8.92 -4.92
N LYS A 119 -4.19 -9.77 -3.87
CA LYS A 119 -5.29 -10.69 -3.56
C LYS A 119 -6.61 -9.92 -3.39
N TYR A 120 -6.61 -8.90 -2.53
CA TYR A 120 -7.78 -8.07 -2.25
C TYR A 120 -8.16 -7.20 -3.46
N MET A 121 -7.17 -6.61 -4.13
CA MET A 121 -7.42 -5.75 -5.29
C MET A 121 -8.06 -6.54 -6.45
N THR A 122 -7.61 -7.78 -6.66
CA THR A 122 -8.18 -8.68 -7.68
C THR A 122 -9.63 -9.05 -7.33
N GLU A 123 -9.90 -9.41 -6.08
CA GLU A 123 -11.25 -9.74 -5.62
C GLU A 123 -12.22 -8.56 -5.80
N TYR A 124 -11.79 -7.36 -5.46
CA TYR A 124 -12.60 -6.15 -5.63
C TYR A 124 -12.80 -5.78 -7.10
N ALA A 125 -11.77 -5.92 -7.94
CA ALA A 125 -11.87 -5.68 -9.37
C ALA A 125 -12.89 -6.62 -10.05
N GLN A 126 -12.93 -7.89 -9.64
CA GLN A 126 -13.93 -8.86 -10.13
C GLN A 126 -15.37 -8.46 -9.76
N LYS A 127 -15.59 -7.95 -8.55
CA LYS A 127 -16.91 -7.52 -8.06
C LYS A 127 -17.39 -6.23 -8.72
N THR A 128 -16.50 -5.27 -8.94
CA THR A 128 -16.86 -3.90 -9.37
C THR A 128 -16.68 -3.66 -10.87
N LYS A 129 -15.91 -4.52 -11.56
CA LYS A 129 -15.46 -4.33 -12.94
C LYS A 129 -14.60 -3.07 -13.14
N TYR A 130 -13.97 -2.57 -12.07
CA TYR A 130 -13.02 -1.46 -12.15
C TYR A 130 -11.68 -1.91 -12.72
N THR A 131 -10.94 -0.99 -13.33
CA THR A 131 -9.56 -1.25 -13.75
C THR A 131 -8.61 -0.86 -12.63
N ILE A 132 -8.20 -1.84 -11.84
CA ILE A 132 -7.32 -1.67 -10.68
C ILE A 132 -5.93 -2.22 -11.04
N PRO A 133 -4.88 -1.38 -11.07
CA PRO A 133 -3.52 -1.87 -11.31
C PRO A 133 -3.03 -2.74 -10.16
N LEU A 134 -2.40 -3.86 -10.48
CA LEU A 134 -1.66 -4.71 -9.53
C LEU A 134 -0.24 -4.18 -9.34
N ASP A 135 0.42 -4.60 -8.26
CA ASP A 135 1.78 -4.18 -7.89
C ASP A 135 1.94 -2.66 -7.88
N ASN A 136 0.92 -2.00 -7.36
CA ASN A 136 0.69 -0.59 -7.60
C ASN A 136 1.03 0.30 -6.42
N PHE A 137 1.49 -0.22 -5.29
CA PHE A 137 1.84 0.59 -4.14
C PHE A 137 3.35 0.72 -4.00
N LYS A 138 3.83 1.92 -3.71
CA LYS A 138 5.17 2.12 -3.13
C LYS A 138 5.01 2.23 -1.63
N ALA A 139 5.31 1.15 -0.91
CA ALA A 139 5.13 1.02 0.52
C ALA A 139 6.44 1.25 1.28
N THR A 140 6.37 2.03 2.36
CA THR A 140 7.49 2.31 3.27
C THR A 140 7.04 2.05 4.69
N ALA A 141 7.79 1.24 5.43
CA ALA A 141 7.58 1.02 6.86
C ALA A 141 8.62 1.81 7.67
N PHE A 142 8.16 2.64 8.58
CA PHE A 142 9.03 3.42 9.47
C PHE A 142 8.30 3.77 10.77
N LYS A 143 8.98 3.64 11.91
CA LYS A 143 8.47 4.05 13.24
C LYS A 143 7.04 3.57 13.53
N GLY A 144 6.79 2.29 13.30
CA GLY A 144 5.50 1.66 13.62
C GLY A 144 4.41 2.05 12.64
N GLU A 145 4.76 2.63 11.50
CA GLU A 145 3.81 3.08 10.50
C GLU A 145 4.16 2.52 9.13
N LEU A 146 3.16 2.00 8.42
CA LEU A 146 3.25 1.70 7.00
C LEU A 146 2.55 2.81 6.22
N THR A 147 3.30 3.48 5.35
CA THR A 147 2.78 4.42 4.36
C THR A 147 2.86 3.79 2.99
N GLY A 148 1.83 3.97 2.18
CA GLY A 148 1.79 3.44 0.82
C GLY A 148 1.09 4.42 -0.10
N VAL A 149 1.68 4.67 -1.26
CA VAL A 149 1.09 5.54 -2.28
C VAL A 149 0.95 4.76 -3.57
N SER A 150 -0.23 4.83 -4.20
CA SER A 150 -0.44 4.21 -5.50
C SER A 150 0.41 4.89 -6.59
N VAL A 151 1.12 4.10 -7.39
CA VAL A 151 1.98 4.56 -8.49
C VAL A 151 1.15 4.94 -9.71
N LYS A 152 0.19 4.09 -10.07
CA LYS A 152 -0.76 4.27 -11.18
C LYS A 152 -2.17 4.52 -10.60
N PRO A 153 -3.01 5.33 -11.28
CA PRO A 153 -4.38 5.54 -10.84
C PRO A 153 -5.24 4.29 -11.09
N THR A 154 -6.22 4.09 -10.22
CA THR A 154 -7.39 3.22 -10.46
C THR A 154 -8.41 3.98 -11.28
N THR A 155 -8.97 3.34 -12.29
CA THR A 155 -9.98 3.94 -13.17
C THR A 155 -11.36 3.40 -12.83
N ILE A 156 -12.27 4.30 -12.49
CA ILE A 156 -13.66 4.01 -12.15
C ILE A 156 -14.55 4.58 -13.27
N PRO A 157 -15.33 3.74 -13.98
CA PRO A 157 -16.20 4.20 -15.06
C PRO A 157 -17.40 4.98 -14.51
N ILE A 158 -17.63 6.17 -15.04
CA ILE A 158 -18.77 7.01 -14.70
C ILE A 158 -19.93 6.62 -15.61
N LYS A 159 -21.01 6.15 -15.01
CA LYS A 159 -22.21 5.65 -15.71
C LYS A 159 -23.37 6.60 -15.55
N ASP A 160 -24.16 6.75 -16.61
CA ASP A 160 -25.46 7.41 -16.53
C ASP A 160 -26.52 6.49 -15.86
N TYR A 161 -27.73 7.00 -15.68
CA TYR A 161 -28.85 6.21 -15.13
C TYR A 161 -29.24 5.00 -15.99
N ALA A 162 -28.90 5.00 -17.28
CA ALA A 162 -29.11 3.87 -18.17
C ALA A 162 -27.95 2.85 -18.12
N GLY A 163 -26.93 3.08 -17.29
CA GLY A 163 -25.76 2.23 -17.13
C GLY A 163 -24.69 2.41 -18.22
N LYS A 164 -24.86 3.38 -19.13
CA LYS A 164 -23.90 3.67 -20.20
C LYS A 164 -22.73 4.46 -19.62
N VAL A 165 -21.52 4.02 -19.93
CA VAL A 165 -20.28 4.71 -19.54
C VAL A 165 -20.13 5.95 -20.41
N PHE A 166 -20.05 7.13 -19.79
CA PHE A 166 -19.82 8.40 -20.50
C PHE A 166 -18.49 9.07 -20.14
N GLY A 167 -17.79 8.55 -19.12
CA GLY A 167 -16.49 9.05 -18.70
C GLY A 167 -15.80 8.11 -17.72
N ASN A 168 -14.62 8.50 -17.27
CA ASN A 168 -13.82 7.75 -16.29
C ASN A 168 -13.28 8.72 -15.24
N ALA A 169 -13.36 8.35 -13.97
CA ALA A 169 -12.62 9.01 -12.91
C ALA A 169 -11.34 8.23 -12.60
N SER A 170 -10.26 8.97 -12.35
CA SER A 170 -8.97 8.41 -11.97
C SER A 170 -8.67 8.74 -10.52
N PHE A 171 -8.42 7.71 -9.72
CA PHE A 171 -8.18 7.85 -8.29
C PHE A 171 -6.84 7.24 -7.90
N ARG A 172 -6.06 7.96 -7.08
CA ARG A 172 -4.77 7.49 -6.57
C ARG A 172 -4.84 7.33 -5.04
N PRO A 173 -5.19 6.13 -4.54
CA PRO A 173 -5.29 5.94 -3.11
C PRO A 173 -3.93 6.08 -2.44
N SER A 174 -3.96 6.68 -1.25
CA SER A 174 -2.86 6.59 -0.29
C SER A 174 -3.34 5.87 0.97
N ILE A 175 -2.42 5.15 1.59
CA ILE A 175 -2.65 4.41 2.82
C ILE A 175 -1.62 4.85 3.86
N LYS A 176 -2.10 4.93 5.10
CA LYS A 176 -1.31 5.22 6.29
C LYS A 176 -1.89 4.36 7.40
N ILE A 177 -1.10 3.41 7.88
CA ILE A 177 -1.54 2.41 8.87
C ILE A 177 -0.55 2.40 10.02
N GLN A 178 -1.05 2.55 11.24
CA GLN A 178 -0.28 2.32 12.45
C GLN A 178 -0.21 0.81 12.70
N TYR A 179 1.01 0.29 12.81
CA TYR A 179 1.34 -1.11 13.04
C TYR A 179 2.64 -1.23 13.84
N ASN A 180 2.52 -1.17 15.16
CA ASN A 180 3.63 -0.94 16.09
C ASN A 180 4.57 -2.14 16.35
N HIS A 181 4.42 -3.27 15.65
CA HIS A 181 5.06 -4.52 16.10
C HIS A 181 5.71 -5.36 15.00
N GLY A 182 5.76 -4.85 13.76
CA GLY A 182 6.37 -5.55 12.64
C GLY A 182 7.80 -5.08 12.39
N PHE A 183 7.98 -4.18 11.43
CA PHE A 183 9.29 -3.98 10.79
C PHE A 183 10.38 -3.32 11.65
N GLU A 184 10.00 -2.69 12.76
CA GLU A 184 10.93 -1.96 13.64
C GLU A 184 11.94 -2.84 14.36
N THR A 185 11.65 -4.13 14.54
CA THR A 185 12.55 -5.03 15.25
C THR A 185 13.78 -5.41 14.41
N TYR A 186 13.72 -5.27 13.09
CA TYR A 186 14.82 -5.67 12.21
C TYR A 186 16.10 -4.84 12.43
N PRO A 187 16.06 -3.49 12.44
CA PRO A 187 17.23 -2.69 12.78
C PRO A 187 17.89 -3.11 14.10
N GLU A 188 17.09 -3.39 15.13
CA GLU A 188 17.58 -3.83 16.44
C GLU A 188 18.22 -5.22 16.41
N ILE A 189 17.62 -6.15 15.66
CA ILE A 189 18.19 -7.48 15.43
C ILE A 189 19.56 -7.36 14.74
N PHE A 190 19.64 -6.63 13.62
CA PHE A 190 20.88 -6.49 12.87
C PHE A 190 21.94 -5.72 13.66
N ARG A 191 21.56 -4.72 14.46
CA ARG A 191 22.46 -4.01 15.38
C ARG A 191 23.08 -4.97 16.41
N THR A 192 22.24 -5.82 17.01
CA THR A 192 22.68 -6.81 18.01
C THR A 192 23.61 -7.85 17.38
N LEU A 193 23.25 -8.41 16.24
CA LEU A 193 24.08 -9.38 15.51
C LEU A 193 25.41 -8.75 15.08
N THR A 194 25.41 -7.48 14.65
CA THR A 194 26.62 -6.73 14.30
C THR A 194 27.52 -6.54 15.53
N ALA A 195 26.94 -6.23 16.69
CA ALA A 195 27.69 -6.13 17.94
C ALA A 195 28.32 -7.47 18.34
N ILE A 196 27.58 -8.58 18.20
CA ILE A 196 28.09 -9.93 18.46
C ILE A 196 29.28 -10.25 17.57
N VAL A 197 29.17 -10.12 16.24
CA VAL A 197 30.31 -10.42 15.36
C VAL A 197 31.47 -9.44 15.56
N GLY A 198 31.20 -8.17 15.85
CA GLY A 198 32.23 -7.16 16.05
C GLY A 198 33.04 -7.39 17.32
N GLN A 199 32.38 -7.77 18.42
CA GLN A 199 32.99 -7.92 19.74
C GLN A 199 33.48 -9.34 20.03
N CYS A 200 32.79 -10.37 19.53
CA CYS A 200 33.07 -11.76 19.89
C CYS A 200 33.89 -12.52 18.85
N SER A 201 33.99 -12.05 17.61
CA SER A 201 34.90 -12.66 16.64
C SER A 201 36.33 -12.56 17.15
N TYR A 202 37.02 -13.71 17.23
CA TYR A 202 38.37 -13.83 17.78
C TYR A 202 38.49 -13.50 19.28
N ALA A 203 37.40 -13.65 20.03
CA ALA A 203 37.49 -13.76 21.48
C ALA A 203 38.17 -15.09 21.87
N THR A 204 38.79 -15.12 23.06
CA THR A 204 39.37 -16.36 23.62
C THR A 204 38.27 -17.41 23.88
N ASP A 205 37.10 -16.97 24.33
CA ASP A 205 35.89 -17.78 24.47
C ASP A 205 34.74 -17.08 23.74
N THR A 206 34.48 -17.53 22.51
CA THR A 206 33.45 -16.96 21.63
C THR A 206 32.04 -17.26 22.14
N ALA A 207 31.82 -18.40 22.77
CA ALA A 207 30.53 -18.80 23.31
C ALA A 207 30.15 -17.92 24.51
N ALA A 208 31.05 -17.79 25.49
CA ALA A 208 30.82 -16.93 26.66
C ALA A 208 30.61 -15.46 26.26
N CYS A 209 31.40 -14.96 25.30
CA CYS A 209 31.22 -13.60 24.77
C CYS A 209 29.83 -13.42 24.14
N THR A 210 29.41 -14.37 23.30
CA THR A 210 28.12 -14.29 22.59
C THR A 210 26.94 -14.32 23.56
N ILE A 211 26.97 -15.21 24.55
CA ILE A 211 25.91 -15.32 25.58
C ILE A 211 25.78 -14.03 26.39
N LYS A 212 26.89 -13.32 26.67
CA LYS A 212 26.86 -12.05 27.41
C LYS A 212 26.11 -10.93 26.70
N ILE A 213 26.12 -10.92 25.37
CA ILE A 213 25.47 -9.88 24.54
C ILE A 213 24.05 -10.30 24.13
N LEU A 214 23.75 -11.60 24.16
CA LEU A 214 22.49 -12.16 23.67
C LEU A 214 21.28 -11.62 24.46
N PRO A 215 20.24 -11.08 23.78
CA PRO A 215 19.00 -10.73 24.43
C PRO A 215 18.34 -11.95 25.07
N ALA A 216 17.75 -11.77 26.27
CA ALA A 216 17.20 -12.86 27.07
C ALA A 216 16.10 -13.69 26.38
N ASN A 217 15.39 -13.10 25.42
CA ASN A 217 14.32 -13.76 24.66
C ASN A 217 14.82 -14.50 23.41
N TRP A 218 16.10 -14.44 23.07
CA TRP A 218 16.66 -15.13 21.91
C TRP A 218 17.18 -16.50 22.31
N LYS A 219 17.02 -17.47 21.42
CA LYS A 219 17.62 -18.80 21.58
C LYS A 219 18.87 -18.90 20.72
N ILE A 220 19.88 -19.60 21.22
CA ILE A 220 21.13 -19.83 20.51
C ILE A 220 21.46 -21.32 20.48
N GLU A 221 21.92 -21.80 19.33
CA GLU A 221 22.43 -23.15 19.14
C GLU A 221 23.79 -23.07 18.45
N GLN A 222 24.80 -23.74 19.01
CA GLN A 222 26.16 -23.73 18.46
C GLN A 222 26.48 -25.06 17.77
N LYS A 223 27.02 -24.99 16.56
CA LYS A 223 27.51 -26.11 15.77
C LYS A 223 28.90 -25.78 15.23
N GLY A 224 29.94 -26.17 15.98
CA GLY A 224 31.33 -25.76 15.69
C GLY A 224 31.49 -24.25 15.84
N ASP A 225 31.99 -23.60 14.78
CA ASP A 225 32.15 -22.14 14.72
C ASP A 225 30.87 -21.39 14.30
N ILE A 226 29.78 -22.12 14.04
CA ILE A 226 28.50 -21.56 13.61
C ILE A 226 27.57 -21.40 14.81
N PHE A 227 27.09 -20.18 15.02
CA PHE A 227 26.09 -19.84 16.01
C PHE A 227 24.77 -19.53 15.30
N GLN A 228 23.73 -20.31 15.61
CA GLN A 228 22.38 -20.15 15.08
C GLN A 228 21.52 -19.40 16.10
N PHE A 229 21.01 -18.24 15.71
CA PHE A 229 20.18 -17.34 16.51
C PHE A 229 18.74 -17.47 16.08
N ARG A 230 17.89 -17.85 17.01
CA ARG A 230 16.45 -18.07 16.84
C ARG A 230 15.72 -16.96 17.57
N ILE A 231 15.12 -16.07 16.80
CA ILE A 231 14.59 -14.78 17.28
C ILE A 231 13.06 -14.79 17.21
N PRO A 232 12.35 -14.67 18.34
CA PRO A 232 10.90 -14.67 18.35
C PRO A 232 10.34 -13.39 17.72
N ARG A 233 9.32 -13.55 16.87
CA ARG A 233 8.60 -12.48 16.15
C ARG A 233 7.09 -12.74 16.19
N GLY A 234 6.44 -12.29 17.26
CA GLY A 234 5.03 -12.57 17.50
C GLY A 234 4.79 -14.08 17.61
N THR A 235 4.04 -14.64 16.65
CA THR A 235 3.76 -16.09 16.56
C THR A 235 4.77 -16.86 15.70
N THR A 236 5.76 -16.18 15.13
CA THR A 236 6.78 -16.78 14.25
C THR A 236 8.18 -16.63 14.83
N GLU A 237 9.17 -17.29 14.22
CA GLU A 237 10.59 -17.17 14.58
C GLU A 237 11.40 -16.88 13.31
N THR A 238 12.42 -16.03 13.43
CA THR A 238 13.41 -15.81 12.36
C THR A 238 14.74 -16.42 12.79
N CYS A 239 15.41 -17.14 11.89
CA CYS A 239 16.68 -17.79 12.18
C CYS A 239 17.82 -17.15 11.36
N TYR A 240 18.86 -16.70 12.06
CA TYR A 240 20.10 -16.21 11.47
C TYR A 240 21.29 -17.03 11.96
N ALA A 241 22.24 -17.32 11.09
CA ALA A 241 23.48 -18.00 11.44
C ALA A 241 24.67 -17.04 11.29
N LEU A 242 25.58 -17.07 12.27
CA LEU A 242 26.85 -16.35 12.24
C LEU A 242 28.00 -17.33 12.42
N ILE A 243 29.03 -17.18 11.60
CA ILE A 243 30.33 -17.81 11.77
C ILE A 243 31.17 -16.91 12.69
N ILE A 244 31.46 -17.38 13.90
CA ILE A 244 32.24 -16.62 14.89
C ILE A 244 33.48 -17.44 15.23
N PRO A 245 34.57 -17.31 14.45
CA PRO A 245 35.76 -18.12 14.65
C PRO A 245 36.44 -17.76 15.98
N PRO A 246 36.95 -18.75 16.72
CA PRO A 246 37.74 -18.50 17.91
C PRO A 246 39.05 -17.82 17.55
N LYS A 247 39.68 -17.19 18.55
CA LYS A 247 41.07 -16.76 18.39
C LYS A 247 41.92 -18.01 18.24
N THR A 248 42.40 -18.29 17.03
CA THR A 248 43.43 -19.31 16.84
C THR A 248 44.65 -18.85 17.62
N THR A 249 45.02 -19.59 18.67
CA THR A 249 46.36 -19.48 19.25
C THR A 249 47.32 -19.83 18.14
N THR A 250 47.93 -18.82 17.53
CA THR A 250 49.05 -19.03 16.61
C THR A 250 50.02 -19.96 17.33
N PRO A 251 50.35 -21.14 16.80
CA PRO A 251 51.41 -21.93 17.39
C PRO A 251 52.66 -21.05 17.35
N THR A 252 53.20 -20.76 18.52
CA THR A 252 54.49 -20.13 18.66
C THR A 252 55.48 -21.04 17.95
N ILE A 253 56.01 -20.59 16.81
CA ILE A 253 57.13 -21.23 16.13
C ILE A 253 58.39 -20.95 16.94
#